data_AF-A0A3N2KHV7-F1
#
_entry.id   AF-A0A3N2KHV7-F1
#
_cell.length_a   1.000
_cell.length_b   1.000
_cell.length_c   1.000
_cell.angle_alpha   90.00
_cell.angle_beta   90.00
_cell.angle_gamma   90.00
#
_symmetry.space_group_name_H-M   'P 1'
#
loop_
_entity.id
_entity.type
_entity.pdbx_description
1 polymer ?
#
loop_
_entity_poly.entity_id
_entity_poly.type
_entity_poly.pdbx_seq_one_letter_code
_entity_poly.pdbx_strand_id
1 'polypeptide(L)'
;MKHILLIITTVLILCVSCRGKGSASASSNSRHDSIAAIDDNRSFEFLKKLGIEYESLITKDNSLPAPSDRDFLLTTPEQCSLLRGVITSDFTPSDTASAYLVSVRQINDNVILCQYKYLFSDAEDVYIATYDTDGHLIDAMFAGNDWDKSELAYNLTDSKELVSVDHTLVYFIGDHEFTHNHEYKEIEHNVNTDKDTTTYSQMASMTCNIEPNGKIDITMEDGYEDGVFRLCCGSDCKKEWKLMNDMLSLSRYPYSDNKVLDQWNELGNMVDAASSESFVDHFFKYVFLPQPEKVLKWVYDNRDYKSLSLTMPLGFYYTYTPQSRKIIDEAIARLDNPAMQAYYKEMTELWITND
;
A
#
# COMPACT_ATOMS: atom_id res chain seq x y z
N MET A 1 -35.65 -24.59 -46.51
CA MET A 1 -34.59 -24.47 -45.50
C MET A 1 -33.78 -23.19 -45.80
N LYS A 2 -34.14 -21.93 -45.49
CA LYS A 2 -34.98 -21.29 -44.47
C LYS A 2 -34.69 -21.82 -43.06
N HIS A 3 -33.99 -21.00 -42.28
CA HIS A 3 -33.51 -21.19 -40.88
C HIS A 3 -32.00 -21.41 -40.64
N ILE A 4 -31.11 -20.89 -41.50
CA ILE A 4 -29.74 -20.49 -41.08
C ILE A 4 -29.38 -19.16 -41.80
N LEU A 5 -30.30 -18.19 -41.73
CA LEU A 5 -30.18 -16.86 -42.36
C LEU A 5 -30.49 -15.73 -41.37
N LEU A 6 -30.22 -15.94 -40.07
CA LEU A 6 -30.58 -14.95 -39.04
C LEU A 6 -29.53 -14.73 -37.94
N ILE A 7 -28.31 -15.28 -38.07
CA ILE A 7 -27.23 -15.07 -37.08
C ILE A 7 -25.98 -14.42 -37.71
N ILE A 8 -25.93 -14.24 -39.03
CA ILE A 8 -24.76 -13.65 -39.73
C ILE A 8 -25.00 -12.16 -40.11
N THR A 9 -26.17 -11.59 -39.79
CA THR A 9 -26.53 -10.20 -40.18
C THR A 9 -26.37 -9.15 -39.07
N THR A 10 -25.88 -9.53 -37.87
CA THR A 10 -25.76 -8.60 -36.72
C THR A 10 -24.32 -8.28 -36.31
N VAL A 11 -23.30 -8.81 -37.00
CA VAL A 11 -21.88 -8.59 -36.65
C VAL A 11 -21.10 -7.84 -37.75
N LEU A 12 -21.77 -7.35 -38.80
CA LEU A 12 -21.13 -6.74 -39.97
C LEU A 12 -21.63 -5.33 -40.31
N ILE A 13 -22.21 -4.62 -39.35
CA ILE A 13 -22.46 -3.16 -39.43
C ILE A 13 -21.91 -2.53 -38.16
N LEU A 14 -20.58 -2.35 -38.09
CA LEU A 14 -19.91 -1.34 -37.24
C LEU A 14 -18.40 -1.30 -37.52
N CYS A 15 -18.02 -1.34 -38.80
CA CYS A 15 -16.72 -0.87 -39.23
C CYS A 15 -16.86 -0.24 -40.62
N VAL A 16 -16.29 0.95 -40.75
CA VAL A 16 -16.06 1.78 -41.95
C VAL A 16 -17.00 2.98 -42.15
N SER A 17 -16.35 4.16 -42.06
CA SER A 17 -16.69 5.47 -42.66
C SER A 17 -17.78 6.32 -41.96
N CYS A 18 -17.60 7.62 -41.70
CA CYS A 18 -16.85 8.63 -42.43
C CYS A 18 -16.51 9.83 -41.54
N ARG A 19 -15.36 10.46 -41.79
CA ARG A 19 -15.11 11.88 -41.47
C ARG A 19 -16.24 12.76 -42.01
N GLY A 20 -16.73 13.70 -41.19
CA GLY A 20 -17.58 14.80 -41.62
C GLY A 20 -17.42 16.01 -40.70
N LYS A 21 -16.82 17.08 -41.21
CA LYS A 21 -16.82 18.42 -40.58
C LYS A 21 -18.26 18.98 -40.56
N GLY A 22 -18.64 19.71 -39.50
CA GLY A 22 -19.74 20.69 -39.58
C GLY A 22 -20.49 20.99 -38.28
N SER A 23 -20.23 22.19 -37.73
CA SER A 23 -21.11 23.11 -36.99
C SER A 23 -21.97 22.63 -35.80
N ALA A 24 -21.80 23.36 -34.69
CA ALA A 24 -22.60 23.33 -33.46
C ALA A 24 -24.09 23.64 -33.66
N SER A 25 -24.95 23.03 -32.82
CA SER A 25 -26.08 23.68 -32.14
C SER A 25 -26.68 22.73 -31.09
N ALA A 26 -26.89 23.26 -29.89
CA ALA A 26 -27.43 22.59 -28.71
C ALA A 26 -28.90 22.17 -28.83
N SER A 27 -29.31 21.13 -28.09
CA SER A 27 -30.63 21.01 -27.45
C SER A 27 -30.72 19.74 -26.57
N SER A 28 -30.58 19.98 -25.27
CA SER A 28 -31.36 19.50 -24.10
C SER A 28 -32.22 18.21 -24.15
N ASN A 29 -32.20 17.55 -22.98
CA ASN A 29 -33.09 16.52 -22.42
C ASN A 29 -32.59 15.08 -22.61
N SER A 30 -32.43 14.26 -21.58
CA SER A 30 -32.64 14.42 -20.14
C SER A 30 -32.08 13.16 -19.48
N ARG A 31 -31.02 13.27 -18.69
CA ARG A 31 -30.66 12.29 -17.66
C ARG A 31 -30.49 13.07 -16.35
N HIS A 32 -31.61 13.43 -15.76
CA HIS A 32 -31.75 13.60 -14.31
C HIS A 32 -31.82 12.20 -13.70
N ASP A 33 -31.28 11.82 -12.54
CA ASP A 33 -30.48 12.42 -11.47
C ASP A 33 -29.94 11.20 -10.70
N SER A 34 -28.70 11.10 -10.24
CA SER A 34 -28.28 11.69 -8.96
C SER A 34 -26.74 11.59 -8.85
N ILE A 35 -26.01 12.31 -9.69
CA ILE A 35 -24.64 12.68 -9.33
C ILE A 35 -24.84 13.95 -8.51
N ALA A 36 -24.81 13.84 -7.19
CA ALA A 36 -24.38 15.01 -6.43
C ALA A 36 -23.00 15.30 -6.99
N ALA A 37 -22.87 16.40 -7.74
CA ALA A 37 -21.56 16.88 -8.17
C ALA A 37 -20.74 16.99 -6.89
N ILE A 38 -19.78 16.06 -6.72
CA ILE A 38 -18.81 16.14 -5.64
C ILE A 38 -18.17 17.50 -5.84
N ASP A 39 -18.41 18.40 -4.90
CA ASP A 39 -17.95 19.79 -5.00
C ASP A 39 -16.44 19.78 -4.86
N ASP A 40 -15.72 19.81 -5.99
CA ASP A 40 -14.25 19.85 -6.05
C ASP A 40 -13.65 20.91 -5.10
N ASN A 41 -14.43 21.91 -4.68
CA ASN A 41 -14.06 22.88 -3.66
C ASN A 41 -13.65 22.29 -2.31
N ARG A 42 -14.15 21.12 -1.87
CA ARG A 42 -13.80 20.61 -0.53
C ARG A 42 -12.39 20.03 -0.45
N SER A 43 -11.93 19.36 -1.51
CA SER A 43 -10.51 19.00 -1.63
C SER A 43 -9.62 20.24 -1.59
N PHE A 44 -10.07 21.36 -2.17
CA PHE A 44 -9.37 22.65 -2.09
C PHE A 44 -9.43 23.27 -0.70
N GLU A 45 -10.57 23.23 -0.02
CA GLU A 45 -10.67 23.71 1.36
C GLU A 45 -9.78 22.91 2.30
N PHE A 46 -9.71 21.59 2.12
CA PHE A 46 -8.78 20.73 2.85
C PHE A 46 -7.32 21.13 2.61
N LEU A 47 -6.90 21.26 1.35
CA LEU A 47 -5.53 21.70 1.01
C LEU A 47 -5.21 23.10 1.56
N LYS A 48 -6.16 24.04 1.47
CA LYS A 48 -6.02 25.39 2.03
C LYS A 48 -5.90 25.38 3.55
N LYS A 49 -6.68 24.55 4.25
CA LYS A 49 -6.56 24.38 5.71
C LYS A 49 -5.16 23.91 6.10
N LEU A 50 -4.48 23.18 5.22
CA LEU A 50 -3.11 22.70 5.40
C LEU A 50 -2.03 23.71 4.95
N GLY A 51 -2.41 24.87 4.41
CA GLY A 51 -1.48 25.87 3.89
C GLY A 51 -0.95 25.59 2.48
N ILE A 52 -1.53 24.61 1.78
CA ILE A 52 -1.10 24.21 0.43
C ILE A 52 -1.80 25.10 -0.60
N GLU A 53 -1.09 26.13 -1.08
CA GLU A 53 -1.62 27.11 -2.05
C GLU A 53 -1.40 26.69 -3.52
N TYR A 54 -0.55 25.70 -3.78
CA TYR A 54 -0.14 25.28 -5.14
C TYR A 54 -0.97 24.10 -5.67
N GLU A 55 -2.29 24.25 -5.57
CA GLU A 55 -3.32 23.25 -5.94
C GLU A 55 -3.24 22.74 -7.39
N SER A 56 -2.52 23.44 -8.28
CA SER A 56 -2.34 23.05 -9.69
C SER A 56 -1.28 21.98 -9.91
N LEU A 57 -0.43 21.71 -8.91
CA LEU A 57 0.65 20.73 -9.00
C LEU A 57 0.22 19.32 -8.54
N ILE A 58 -0.95 19.20 -7.93
CA ILE A 58 -1.47 17.95 -7.40
C ILE A 58 -2.42 17.32 -8.42
N THR A 59 -2.21 16.05 -8.72
CA THR A 59 -3.07 15.30 -9.63
C THR A 59 -4.44 15.07 -8.99
N LYS A 60 -5.47 15.62 -9.61
CA LYS A 60 -6.90 15.52 -9.21
C LYS A 60 -7.65 14.44 -10.00
N ASP A 61 -6.90 13.60 -10.69
CA ASP A 61 -7.46 12.71 -11.69
C ASP A 61 -8.26 11.58 -11.04
N ASN A 62 -9.13 10.94 -11.82
CA ASN A 62 -9.92 9.80 -11.35
C ASN A 62 -9.08 8.53 -11.08
N SER A 63 -7.75 8.61 -11.23
CA SER A 63 -6.79 7.54 -10.95
C SER A 63 -5.77 8.03 -9.93
N LEU A 64 -5.31 7.14 -9.04
CA LEU A 64 -4.11 7.38 -8.25
C LEU A 64 -2.91 7.23 -9.21
N PRO A 65 -2.26 8.34 -9.63
CA PRO A 65 -1.17 8.23 -10.58
C PRO A 65 0.02 7.51 -9.93
N ALA A 66 0.91 6.99 -10.77
CA ALA A 66 2.22 6.61 -10.30
C ALA A 66 2.92 7.83 -9.68
N PRO A 67 3.54 7.69 -8.49
CA PRO A 67 4.36 8.74 -7.92
C PRO A 67 5.45 9.18 -8.89
N SER A 68 5.78 10.46 -8.86
CA SER A 68 6.72 11.09 -9.78
C SER A 68 7.65 12.07 -9.06
N ASP A 69 8.72 12.47 -9.72
CA ASP A 69 9.61 13.53 -9.19
C ASP A 69 8.99 14.93 -9.28
N ARG A 70 7.79 15.05 -9.84
CA ARG A 70 7.04 16.31 -9.96
C ARG A 70 5.94 16.44 -8.91
N ASP A 71 5.81 15.47 -8.01
CA ASP A 71 4.81 15.47 -6.95
C ASP A 71 5.07 16.62 -5.96
N PHE A 72 4.05 16.97 -5.18
CA PHE A 72 4.13 18.12 -4.29
C PHE A 72 4.95 17.78 -3.04
N LEU A 73 6.16 18.34 -2.93
CA LEU A 73 7.01 18.18 -1.74
C LEU A 73 6.37 18.86 -0.52
N LEU A 74 6.12 18.07 0.53
CA LEU A 74 5.56 18.54 1.77
C LEU A 74 6.62 19.23 2.64
N THR A 75 6.29 20.42 3.12
CA THR A 75 7.05 21.14 4.16
C THR A 75 6.96 20.42 5.51
N THR A 76 7.88 20.70 6.43
CA THR A 76 7.89 20.11 7.77
C THR A 76 6.54 20.24 8.50
N PRO A 77 5.85 21.42 8.51
CA PRO A 77 4.53 21.53 9.15
C PRO A 77 3.44 20.67 8.50
N GLU A 78 3.44 20.57 7.16
CA GLU A 78 2.47 19.75 6.42
C GLU A 78 2.71 18.26 6.69
N GLN A 79 3.96 17.82 6.72
CA GLN A 79 4.32 16.45 7.08
C GLN A 79 3.84 16.07 8.49
N CYS A 80 4.09 16.93 9.48
CA CYS A 80 3.62 16.70 10.86
C CYS A 80 2.09 16.60 10.95
N SER A 81 1.37 17.32 10.08
CA SER A 81 -0.10 17.37 10.09
C SER A 81 -0.71 16.17 9.36
N LEU A 82 -0.12 15.76 8.24
CA LEU A 82 -0.67 14.74 7.35
C LEU A 82 -0.18 13.32 7.67
N LEU A 83 1.09 13.15 8.03
CA LEU A 83 1.72 11.82 8.07
C LEU A 83 1.67 11.16 9.46
N ARG A 84 1.18 11.88 10.48
CA ARG A 84 0.94 11.31 11.81
C ARG A 84 -0.14 10.24 11.74
N GLY A 85 0.20 9.04 12.19
CA GLY A 85 -0.64 7.84 12.10
C GLY A 85 -0.64 7.17 10.73
N VAL A 86 -0.10 7.81 9.69
CA VAL A 86 0.09 7.20 8.35
C VAL A 86 1.38 6.40 8.29
N ILE A 87 2.49 6.98 8.76
CA ILE A 87 3.80 6.28 8.77
C ILE A 87 4.12 5.83 10.20
N THR A 88 4.02 6.75 11.16
CA THR A 88 4.17 6.43 12.58
C THR A 88 3.15 7.20 13.41
N SER A 89 2.72 6.63 14.54
CA SER A 89 1.71 7.23 15.43
C SER A 89 2.06 8.64 15.92
N ASP A 90 3.35 8.95 16.10
CA ASP A 90 3.85 10.29 16.42
C ASP A 90 4.92 10.74 15.42
N PHE A 91 4.51 10.84 14.15
CA PHE A 91 5.39 11.17 13.04
C PHE A 91 6.22 12.41 13.32
N THR A 92 7.54 12.24 13.18
CA THR A 92 8.52 13.32 13.27
C THR A 92 9.27 13.38 11.94
N PRO A 93 9.29 14.52 11.25
CA PRO A 93 10.03 14.70 10.01
C PRO A 93 11.52 14.38 10.19
N SER A 94 12.12 13.74 9.18
CA SER A 94 13.54 13.42 9.16
C SER A 94 14.28 14.34 8.20
N ASP A 95 15.47 14.81 8.59
CA ASP A 95 16.37 15.57 7.71
C ASP A 95 16.92 14.73 6.55
N THR A 96 16.78 13.40 6.62
CA THR A 96 17.24 12.44 5.59
C THR A 96 16.10 11.82 4.80
N ALA A 97 14.86 12.27 5.03
CA ALA A 97 13.69 11.81 4.29
C ALA A 97 13.00 12.98 3.58
N SER A 98 12.21 12.67 2.57
CA SER A 98 11.34 13.61 1.90
C SER A 98 9.98 12.98 1.67
N ALA A 99 8.92 13.73 1.92
CA ALA A 99 7.57 13.26 1.73
C ALA A 99 6.85 14.12 0.69
N TYR A 100 6.10 13.46 -0.19
CA TYR A 100 5.41 14.07 -1.29
C TYR A 100 3.93 13.72 -1.22
N LEU A 101 3.08 14.71 -1.47
CA LEU A 101 1.67 14.50 -1.74
C LEU A 101 1.49 14.26 -3.24
N VAL A 102 1.02 13.06 -3.57
CA VAL A 102 0.93 12.55 -4.94
C VAL A 102 -0.42 12.89 -5.54
N SER A 103 -1.49 12.57 -4.81
CA SER A 103 -2.87 12.79 -5.26
C SER A 103 -3.81 13.03 -4.09
N VAL A 104 -4.87 13.78 -4.36
CA VAL A 104 -5.98 14.04 -3.44
C VAL A 104 -7.28 13.81 -4.18
N ARG A 105 -8.19 13.05 -3.57
CA ARG A 105 -9.50 12.75 -4.12
C ARG A 105 -10.57 12.89 -3.03
N GLN A 106 -11.63 13.61 -3.32
CA GLN A 106 -12.80 13.58 -2.48
C GLN A 106 -13.58 12.28 -2.73
N ILE A 107 -13.78 11.51 -1.67
CA ILE A 107 -14.55 10.27 -1.73
C ILE A 107 -16.03 10.59 -1.54
N ASN A 108 -16.37 11.36 -0.51
CA ASN A 108 -17.73 11.82 -0.27
C ASN A 108 -17.73 13.19 0.42
N ASP A 109 -18.87 13.65 0.93
CA ASP A 109 -18.98 14.93 1.61
C ASP A 109 -18.04 15.11 2.81
N ASN A 110 -17.67 14.01 3.47
CA ASN A 110 -16.94 14.03 4.73
C ASN A 110 -15.56 13.36 4.64
N VAL A 111 -15.22 12.71 3.52
CA VAL A 111 -14.04 11.86 3.40
C VAL A 111 -13.21 12.29 2.20
N ILE A 112 -11.92 12.50 2.47
CA ILE A 112 -10.89 12.81 1.47
C ILE A 112 -9.84 11.71 1.53
N LEU A 113 -9.44 11.20 0.37
CA LEU A 113 -8.32 10.28 0.22
C LEU A 113 -7.09 11.03 -0.28
N CYS A 114 -5.94 10.73 0.30
CA CYS A 114 -4.64 11.21 -0.13
C CYS A 114 -3.70 10.04 -0.38
N GLN A 115 -2.82 10.21 -1.36
CA GLN A 115 -1.70 9.31 -1.63
C GLN A 115 -0.39 10.04 -1.34
N TYR A 116 0.52 9.37 -0.66
CA TYR A 116 1.81 9.91 -0.26
C TYR A 116 2.95 9.05 -0.75
N LYS A 117 4.02 9.69 -1.18
CA LYS A 117 5.31 9.07 -1.45
C LYS A 117 6.30 9.52 -0.39
N TYR A 118 6.96 8.57 0.27
CA TYR A 118 7.96 8.81 1.30
C TYR A 118 9.30 8.23 0.85
N LEU A 119 10.25 9.13 0.58
CA LEU A 119 11.61 8.80 0.16
C LEU A 119 12.54 8.83 1.35
N PHE A 120 13.23 7.73 1.61
CA PHE A 120 14.29 7.65 2.60
C PHE A 120 15.43 6.79 2.04
N SER A 121 16.62 7.39 1.89
CA SER A 121 17.73 6.77 1.16
C SER A 121 17.31 6.44 -0.29
N ASP A 122 17.49 5.19 -0.69
CA ASP A 122 17.14 4.55 -1.97
C ASP A 122 15.76 3.89 -1.94
N ALA A 123 15.09 3.88 -0.79
CA ALA A 123 13.76 3.32 -0.62
C ALA A 123 12.68 4.37 -0.91
N GLU A 124 11.66 3.93 -1.64
CA GLU A 124 10.42 4.65 -1.87
C GLU A 124 9.28 3.85 -1.27
N ASP A 125 8.62 4.40 -0.25
CA ASP A 125 7.40 3.84 0.31
C ASP A 125 6.20 4.68 -0.14
N VAL A 126 5.11 4.03 -0.51
CA VAL A 126 3.87 4.69 -0.88
C VAL A 126 2.78 4.36 0.12
N TYR A 127 1.98 5.35 0.47
CA TYR A 127 0.89 5.23 1.45
C TYR A 127 -0.39 5.79 0.87
N ILE A 128 -1.51 5.19 1.27
CA ILE A 128 -2.86 5.71 1.02
C ILE A 128 -3.48 5.99 2.38
N ALA A 129 -4.06 7.17 2.54
CA ALA A 129 -4.74 7.55 3.77
C ALA A 129 -6.05 8.29 3.48
N THR A 130 -6.99 8.15 4.40
CA THR A 130 -8.27 8.83 4.38
C THR A 130 -8.37 9.79 5.56
N TYR A 131 -8.93 10.96 5.32
CA TYR A 131 -9.10 12.03 6.29
C TYR A 131 -10.54 12.48 6.30
N ASP A 132 -10.97 12.99 7.45
CA ASP A 132 -12.15 13.82 7.49
C ASP A 132 -11.87 15.21 6.87
N THR A 133 -12.92 16.00 6.64
CA THR A 133 -12.78 17.35 6.09
C THR A 133 -12.06 18.34 7.00
N ASP A 134 -11.83 17.99 8.26
CA ASP A 134 -11.05 18.79 9.22
C ASP A 134 -9.59 18.36 9.28
N GLY A 135 -9.21 17.31 8.56
CA GLY A 135 -7.85 16.80 8.45
C GLY A 135 -7.47 15.81 9.54
N HIS A 136 -8.44 15.25 10.27
CA HIS A 136 -8.16 14.12 11.14
C HIS A 136 -8.06 12.84 10.33
N LEU A 137 -6.98 12.09 10.56
CA LEU A 137 -6.78 10.77 9.96
C LEU A 137 -7.92 9.83 10.38
N ILE A 138 -8.54 9.17 9.40
CA ILE A 138 -9.57 8.15 9.60
C ILE A 138 -8.93 6.76 9.52
N ASP A 139 -8.25 6.48 8.41
CA ASP A 139 -7.59 5.20 8.14
C ASP A 139 -6.39 5.41 7.20
N ALA A 140 -5.49 4.44 7.18
CA ALA A 140 -4.36 4.44 6.26
C ALA A 140 -3.88 3.02 5.96
N MET A 141 -3.07 2.89 4.94
CA MET A 141 -2.38 1.66 4.58
C MET A 141 -1.06 1.96 3.88
N PHE A 142 -0.09 1.08 4.10
CA PHE A 142 1.05 1.00 3.20
C PHE A 142 0.59 0.43 1.87
N ALA A 143 0.92 1.10 0.78
CA ALA A 143 0.50 0.74 -0.56
C ALA A 143 1.64 0.11 -1.38
N GLY A 144 2.80 -0.17 -0.79
CA GLY A 144 3.92 -0.79 -1.48
C GLY A 144 5.11 0.14 -1.68
N ASN A 145 6.17 -0.42 -2.25
CA ASN A 145 7.39 0.26 -2.62
C ASN A 145 7.61 0.15 -4.14
N ASP A 146 8.60 0.89 -4.64
CA ASP A 146 9.14 0.74 -6.00
C ASP A 146 8.08 0.78 -7.11
N TRP A 147 7.27 1.86 -7.11
CA TRP A 147 6.10 1.99 -7.98
C TRP A 147 6.43 1.98 -9.49
N ASP A 148 7.71 2.15 -9.87
CA ASP A 148 8.20 2.10 -11.25
C ASP A 148 9.64 1.55 -11.39
N LYS A 149 10.20 0.87 -10.37
CA LYS A 149 11.58 0.35 -10.48
C LYS A 149 11.60 -1.07 -11.06
N SER A 150 11.71 -1.15 -12.38
CA SER A 150 12.27 -2.32 -13.03
C SER A 150 13.79 -2.26 -12.98
N GLU A 151 14.41 -3.31 -12.46
CA GLU A 151 15.68 -3.92 -12.91
C GLU A 151 16.64 -4.21 -11.76
N LEU A 152 16.79 -5.50 -11.49
CA LEU A 152 18.04 -6.06 -11.05
C LEU A 152 18.43 -7.20 -11.99
N ALA A 153 19.56 -7.06 -12.70
CA ALA A 153 20.11 -8.10 -13.56
C ALA A 153 21.16 -8.90 -12.79
N TYR A 154 20.86 -10.17 -12.46
CA TYR A 154 21.72 -10.95 -11.54
C TYR A 154 22.38 -12.19 -12.13
N ASN A 155 22.05 -12.59 -13.36
CA ASN A 155 22.65 -13.77 -13.98
C ASN A 155 23.12 -13.46 -15.40
N LEU A 156 24.37 -13.05 -15.51
CA LEU A 156 25.05 -12.82 -16.77
C LEU A 156 25.71 -14.13 -17.22
N THR A 157 25.13 -14.79 -18.21
CA THR A 157 25.93 -15.64 -19.10
C THR A 157 26.23 -14.85 -20.36
N ASP A 158 27.21 -15.28 -21.17
CA ASP A 158 27.57 -14.61 -22.43
C ASP A 158 26.40 -14.44 -23.43
N SER A 159 25.22 -15.03 -23.17
CA SER A 159 24.07 -15.01 -24.09
C SER A 159 22.72 -14.67 -23.46
N LYS A 160 22.64 -14.58 -22.12
CA LYS A 160 21.38 -14.40 -21.39
C LYS A 160 21.58 -13.59 -20.12
N GLU A 161 20.63 -12.70 -19.86
CA GLU A 161 20.50 -11.89 -18.65
C GLU A 161 19.14 -12.19 -18.02
N LEU A 162 19.09 -12.34 -16.70
CA LEU A 162 17.83 -12.48 -15.96
C LEU A 162 17.48 -11.15 -15.31
N VAL A 163 16.35 -10.58 -15.69
CA VAL A 163 15.79 -9.32 -15.19
C VAL A 163 14.60 -9.64 -14.30
N SER A 164 14.58 -9.10 -13.09
CA SER A 164 13.36 -9.05 -12.27
C SER A 164 12.66 -7.71 -12.46
N VAL A 165 11.34 -7.76 -12.61
CA VAL A 165 10.44 -6.61 -12.58
C VAL A 165 9.52 -6.81 -11.38
N ASP A 166 9.48 -5.82 -10.51
CA ASP A 166 8.56 -5.73 -9.39
C ASP A 166 7.87 -4.38 -9.49
N HIS A 167 6.53 -4.36 -9.56
CA HIS A 167 5.80 -3.11 -9.63
C HIS A 167 4.47 -3.18 -8.89
N THR A 168 4.06 -2.02 -8.40
CA THR A 168 2.77 -1.83 -7.75
C THR A 168 1.94 -0.77 -8.47
N LEU A 169 0.69 -1.09 -8.78
CA LEU A 169 -0.26 -0.21 -9.45
C LEU A 169 -1.54 -0.11 -8.62
N VAL A 170 -1.94 1.13 -8.28
CA VAL A 170 -3.22 1.40 -7.64
C VAL A 170 -4.08 2.26 -8.55
N TYR A 171 -5.31 1.84 -8.82
CA TYR A 171 -6.26 2.62 -9.61
C TYR A 171 -7.69 2.45 -9.11
N PHE A 172 -8.49 3.51 -9.25
CA PHE A 172 -9.92 3.44 -8.93
C PHE A 172 -10.68 2.67 -10.01
N ILE A 173 -11.54 1.76 -9.56
CA ILE A 173 -12.49 1.02 -10.40
C ILE A 173 -13.94 1.47 -10.17
N GLY A 174 -14.16 2.30 -9.14
CA GLY A 174 -15.43 2.94 -8.84
C GLY A 174 -15.22 4.23 -8.03
N ASP A 175 -16.32 4.87 -7.62
CA ASP A 175 -16.28 6.16 -6.92
C ASP A 175 -15.64 6.06 -5.51
N HIS A 176 -15.80 4.91 -4.88
CA HIS A 176 -15.27 4.59 -3.55
C HIS A 176 -14.45 3.30 -3.57
N GLU A 177 -14.04 2.82 -4.74
CA GLU A 177 -13.44 1.51 -4.90
C GLU A 177 -12.16 1.60 -5.73
N PHE A 178 -11.09 1.01 -5.23
CA PHE A 178 -9.81 0.95 -5.92
C PHE A 178 -9.21 -0.45 -5.84
N THR A 179 -8.43 -0.80 -6.86
CA THR A 179 -7.62 -2.02 -6.85
C THR A 179 -6.17 -1.65 -6.57
N HIS A 180 -5.57 -2.35 -5.62
CA HIS A 180 -4.14 -2.46 -5.45
C HIS A 180 -3.66 -3.71 -6.18
N ASN A 181 -2.73 -3.56 -7.12
CA ASN A 181 -2.17 -4.67 -7.87
C ASN A 181 -0.66 -4.66 -7.73
N HIS A 182 -0.11 -5.79 -7.35
CA HIS A 182 1.32 -6.02 -7.28
C HIS A 182 1.68 -7.10 -8.28
N GLU A 183 2.64 -6.81 -9.16
CA GLU A 183 3.11 -7.74 -10.17
C GLU A 183 4.62 -7.96 -10.01
N TYR A 184 5.01 -9.22 -9.93
CA TYR A 184 6.40 -9.65 -10.01
C TYR A 184 6.59 -10.51 -11.27
N LYS A 185 7.65 -10.23 -12.03
CA LYS A 185 8.04 -10.99 -13.23
C LYS A 185 9.53 -11.26 -13.24
N GLU A 186 9.87 -12.45 -13.71
CA GLU A 186 11.24 -12.77 -14.13
C GLU A 186 11.27 -12.86 -15.66
N ILE A 187 12.20 -12.13 -16.26
CA ILE A 187 12.36 -11.98 -17.69
C ILE A 187 13.77 -12.43 -18.05
N GLU A 188 13.88 -13.44 -18.91
CA GLU A 188 15.14 -13.82 -19.52
C GLU A 188 15.35 -13.00 -20.79
N HIS A 189 16.30 -12.07 -20.77
CA HIS A 189 16.75 -11.29 -21.90
C HIS A 189 17.85 -12.04 -22.64
N ASN A 190 17.67 -12.29 -23.94
CA ASN A 190 18.70 -12.89 -24.79
C ASN A 190 19.51 -11.80 -25.51
N VAL A 191 20.72 -11.55 -25.03
CA VAL A 191 21.64 -10.51 -25.53
C VAL A 191 21.96 -10.66 -27.02
N ASN A 192 22.01 -11.90 -27.53
CA ASN A 192 22.36 -12.14 -28.93
C ASN A 192 21.20 -11.86 -29.90
N THR A 193 19.96 -11.99 -29.43
CA THR A 193 18.77 -11.82 -30.26
C THR A 193 17.95 -10.60 -29.93
N ASP A 194 18.27 -9.90 -28.84
CA ASP A 194 17.52 -8.78 -28.28
C ASP A 194 16.04 -9.17 -28.07
N LYS A 195 15.84 -10.30 -27.37
CA LYS A 195 14.50 -10.86 -27.13
C LYS A 195 14.31 -11.22 -25.68
N ASP A 196 13.16 -10.81 -25.16
CA ASP A 196 12.72 -11.08 -23.81
C ASP A 196 11.77 -12.26 -23.78
N THR A 197 11.92 -13.11 -22.77
CA THR A 197 10.98 -14.19 -22.47
C THR A 197 10.65 -14.16 -21.00
N THR A 198 9.40 -13.89 -20.65
CA THR A 198 8.91 -14.03 -19.27
C THR A 198 8.96 -15.51 -18.86
N THR A 199 9.76 -15.82 -17.86
CA THR A 199 9.90 -17.19 -17.33
C THR A 199 9.02 -17.44 -16.12
N TYR A 200 8.71 -16.39 -15.37
CA TYR A 200 7.84 -16.42 -14.21
C TYR A 200 7.02 -15.13 -14.13
N SER A 201 5.77 -15.24 -13.69
CA SER A 201 4.92 -14.11 -13.38
C SER A 201 4.03 -14.43 -12.19
N GLN A 202 3.93 -13.47 -11.29
CA GLN A 202 3.03 -13.50 -10.15
C GLN A 202 2.30 -12.16 -10.08
N MET A 203 1.01 -12.22 -9.81
CA MET A 203 0.19 -11.05 -9.54
C MET A 203 -0.60 -11.28 -8.27
N ALA A 204 -0.59 -10.30 -7.36
CA ALA A 204 -1.49 -10.22 -6.23
C ALA A 204 -2.35 -8.99 -6.40
N SER A 205 -3.67 -9.13 -6.27
CA SER A 205 -4.62 -8.05 -6.41
C SER A 205 -5.50 -7.98 -5.17
N MET A 206 -5.71 -6.78 -4.66
CA MET A 206 -6.58 -6.47 -3.55
C MET A 206 -7.55 -5.38 -3.98
N THR A 207 -8.84 -5.67 -3.89
CA THR A 207 -9.89 -4.69 -4.15
C THR A 207 -10.36 -4.10 -2.84
N CYS A 208 -10.23 -2.79 -2.71
CA CYS A 208 -10.55 -2.02 -1.53
C CYS A 208 -11.76 -1.12 -1.79
N ASN A 209 -12.71 -1.13 -0.86
CA ASN A 209 -13.81 -0.18 -0.82
C ASN A 209 -13.60 0.81 0.35
N ILE A 210 -13.88 2.08 0.11
CA ILE A 210 -13.85 3.12 1.13
C ILE A 210 -15.27 3.30 1.63
N GLU A 211 -15.51 2.89 2.87
CA GLU A 211 -16.80 3.04 3.52
C GLU A 211 -17.21 4.53 3.62
N PRO A 212 -18.51 4.84 3.80
CA PRO A 212 -18.96 6.22 3.99
C PRO A 212 -18.29 6.94 5.17
N ASN A 213 -17.81 6.20 6.17
CA ASN A 213 -17.09 6.71 7.33
C ASN A 213 -15.58 6.94 7.07
N GLY A 214 -15.08 6.59 5.88
CA GLY A 214 -13.69 6.73 5.43
C GLY A 214 -12.77 5.54 5.71
N LYS A 215 -13.23 4.49 6.40
CA LYS A 215 -12.45 3.27 6.58
C LYS A 215 -12.26 2.53 5.26
N ILE A 216 -11.11 1.90 5.11
CA ILE A 216 -10.78 1.12 3.93
C ILE A 216 -11.04 -0.35 4.27
N ASP A 217 -11.94 -0.99 3.53
CA ASP A 217 -12.25 -2.40 3.67
C ASP A 217 -11.77 -3.18 2.44
N ILE A 218 -11.10 -4.30 2.70
CA ILE A 218 -10.76 -5.25 1.64
C ILE A 218 -12.01 -6.06 1.31
N THR A 219 -12.47 -5.98 0.07
CA THR A 219 -13.67 -6.65 -0.41
C THR A 219 -13.36 -7.93 -1.20
N MET A 220 -12.19 -7.98 -1.83
CA MET A 220 -11.73 -9.13 -2.60
C MET A 220 -10.21 -9.17 -2.60
N GLU A 221 -9.67 -10.39 -2.50
CA GLU A 221 -8.27 -10.70 -2.75
C GLU A 221 -8.22 -11.73 -3.89
N ASP A 222 -7.39 -11.48 -4.88
CA ASP A 222 -7.15 -12.38 -6.00
C ASP A 222 -5.65 -12.53 -6.24
N GLY A 223 -5.28 -13.64 -6.85
CA GLY A 223 -3.89 -13.98 -7.07
C GLY A 223 -3.72 -14.87 -8.29
N TYR A 224 -2.68 -14.58 -9.05
CA TYR A 224 -2.26 -15.38 -10.19
C TYR A 224 -0.77 -15.69 -10.08
N GLU A 225 -0.40 -16.92 -10.43
CA GLU A 225 0.99 -17.36 -10.54
C GLU A 225 1.12 -18.23 -11.79
N ASP A 226 2.12 -17.95 -12.62
CA ASP A 226 2.43 -18.73 -13.83
C ASP A 226 3.93 -18.81 -14.10
N GLY A 227 4.30 -19.86 -14.82
CA GLY A 227 5.68 -20.12 -15.20
C GLY A 227 6.50 -20.85 -14.14
N VAL A 228 7.81 -20.82 -14.33
CA VAL A 228 8.79 -21.51 -13.50
C VAL A 228 9.64 -20.46 -12.82
N PHE A 229 9.45 -20.32 -11.50
CA PHE A 229 10.22 -19.42 -10.65
C PHE A 229 11.71 -19.77 -10.68
N ARG A 230 12.55 -18.80 -11.01
CA ARG A 230 14.01 -18.87 -11.14
C ARG A 230 14.63 -17.76 -10.29
N LEU A 231 14.52 -17.94 -8.98
CA LEU A 231 15.33 -17.35 -7.91
C LEU A 231 16.31 -16.24 -8.33
N CYS A 232 15.95 -14.99 -8.04
CA CYS A 232 16.85 -13.85 -8.19
C CYS A 232 17.67 -13.51 -6.94
N CYS A 233 17.32 -13.99 -5.74
CA CYS A 233 17.95 -13.53 -4.49
C CYS A 233 18.18 -14.68 -3.50
N GLY A 234 19.44 -15.14 -3.33
CA GLY A 234 20.08 -15.69 -2.12
C GLY A 234 19.42 -16.80 -1.29
N SER A 235 18.18 -17.16 -1.58
CA SER A 235 17.36 -18.16 -0.95
C SER A 235 17.20 -19.30 -1.94
N ASP A 236 17.62 -20.51 -1.60
CA ASP A 236 17.56 -21.62 -2.53
C ASP A 236 16.14 -22.23 -2.64
N CYS A 237 15.09 -21.61 -2.06
CA CYS A 237 13.78 -22.27 -1.98
C CYS A 237 12.55 -21.37 -2.26
N LYS A 238 11.63 -21.92 -3.07
CA LYS A 238 10.29 -21.35 -3.35
C LYS A 238 9.47 -21.09 -2.08
N LYS A 239 9.76 -21.81 -0.99
CA LYS A 239 9.06 -21.65 0.30
C LYS A 239 9.35 -20.28 0.92
N GLU A 240 10.61 -19.87 0.97
CA GLU A 240 11.02 -18.57 1.52
C GLU A 240 10.47 -17.42 0.68
N TRP A 241 10.49 -17.53 -0.66
CA TRP A 241 9.84 -16.57 -1.55
C TRP A 241 8.34 -16.41 -1.28
N LYS A 242 7.65 -17.53 -1.07
CA LYS A 242 6.22 -17.49 -0.73
C LYS A 242 5.99 -16.77 0.62
N LEU A 243 6.79 -17.09 1.63
CA LEU A 243 6.71 -16.41 2.94
C LEU A 243 6.95 -14.90 2.81
N MET A 244 7.93 -14.47 2.01
CA MET A 244 8.19 -13.06 1.75
C MET A 244 6.98 -12.36 1.12
N ASN A 245 6.37 -12.98 0.11
CA ASN A 245 5.17 -12.44 -0.52
C ASN A 245 3.98 -12.37 0.44
N ASP A 246 3.81 -13.38 1.29
CA ASP A 246 2.78 -13.36 2.32
C ASP A 246 3.01 -12.16 3.28
N MET A 247 4.26 -11.88 3.68
CA MET A 247 4.61 -10.69 4.50
C MET A 247 4.31 -9.37 3.78
N LEU A 248 4.68 -9.26 2.51
CA LEU A 248 4.43 -8.07 1.69
C LEU A 248 2.93 -7.83 1.51
N SER A 249 2.15 -8.89 1.28
CA SER A 249 0.70 -8.83 1.16
C SER A 249 0.06 -8.35 2.45
N LEU A 250 0.44 -8.92 3.60
CA LEU A 250 -0.11 -8.52 4.90
C LEU A 250 0.31 -7.12 5.34
N SER A 251 1.45 -6.61 4.84
CA SER A 251 1.88 -5.22 5.10
C SER A 251 0.97 -4.19 4.43
N ARG A 252 0.16 -4.60 3.44
CA ARG A 252 -0.71 -3.73 2.65
C ARG A 252 -2.15 -3.71 3.14
N TYR A 253 -2.43 -4.31 4.29
CA TYR A 253 -3.77 -4.25 4.87
C TYR A 253 -4.07 -2.86 5.46
N PRO A 254 -5.32 -2.39 5.35
CA PRO A 254 -5.79 -1.22 6.07
C PRO A 254 -5.49 -1.31 7.56
N TYR A 255 -5.04 -0.20 8.13
CA TYR A 255 -4.74 -0.14 9.55
C TYR A 255 -5.99 -0.31 10.40
N SER A 256 -7.20 -0.05 9.89
CA SER A 256 -8.43 -0.36 10.60
C SER A 256 -8.80 -1.85 10.64
N ASP A 257 -8.17 -2.71 9.83
CA ASP A 257 -8.45 -4.15 9.80
C ASP A 257 -7.88 -4.83 11.05
N ASN A 258 -8.74 -5.46 11.85
CA ASN A 258 -8.33 -6.14 13.09
C ASN A 258 -7.90 -7.59 12.90
N LYS A 259 -8.28 -8.22 11.78
CA LYS A 259 -7.97 -9.62 11.47
C LYS A 259 -6.54 -9.78 10.99
N VAL A 260 -5.94 -8.72 10.44
CA VAL A 260 -4.55 -8.77 9.95
C VAL A 260 -3.56 -9.21 11.04
N LEU A 261 -3.79 -8.86 12.31
CA LEU A 261 -2.90 -9.27 13.41
C LEU A 261 -2.98 -10.77 13.69
N ASP A 262 -4.14 -11.39 13.51
CA ASP A 262 -4.28 -12.85 13.59
C ASP A 262 -3.48 -13.52 12.45
N GLN A 263 -3.54 -12.96 11.24
CA GLN A 263 -2.80 -13.46 10.07
C GLN A 263 -1.29 -13.29 10.21
N TRP A 264 -0.81 -12.13 10.69
CA TRP A 264 0.60 -11.90 11.02
C TRP A 264 1.09 -12.89 12.07
N ASN A 265 0.27 -13.18 13.07
CA ASN A 265 0.60 -14.13 14.10
C ASN A 265 0.72 -15.57 13.55
N GLU A 266 -0.22 -15.99 12.70
CA GLU A 266 -0.18 -17.28 12.01
C GLU A 266 1.05 -17.40 11.12
N LEU A 267 1.35 -16.36 10.33
CA LEU A 267 2.53 -16.30 9.47
C LEU A 267 3.82 -16.41 10.28
N GLY A 268 3.92 -15.69 11.40
CA GLY A 268 5.09 -15.72 12.28
C GLY A 268 5.37 -17.09 12.92
N ASN A 269 4.39 -18.00 12.97
CA ASN A 269 4.62 -19.38 13.39
C ASN A 269 5.20 -20.28 12.28
N MET A 270 5.21 -19.81 11.03
CA MET A 270 5.73 -20.52 9.85
C MET A 270 7.11 -20.03 9.42
N VAL A 271 7.51 -18.85 9.91
CA VAL A 271 8.80 -18.21 9.66
C VAL A 271 9.94 -19.01 10.29
N ASP A 272 11.02 -19.13 9.54
CA ASP A 272 12.27 -19.75 9.98
C ASP A 272 13.40 -18.70 10.02
N ALA A 273 14.60 -19.12 10.41
CA ALA A 273 15.74 -18.21 10.56
C ALA A 273 16.13 -17.46 9.27
N ALA A 274 15.78 -17.98 8.10
CA ALA A 274 16.07 -17.32 6.83
C ALA A 274 15.11 -16.16 6.53
N SER A 275 13.87 -16.27 7.02
CA SER A 275 12.79 -15.30 6.78
C SER A 275 12.48 -14.42 7.99
N SER A 276 13.14 -14.65 9.13
CA SER A 276 12.86 -13.96 10.40
C SER A 276 13.18 -12.47 10.37
N GLU A 277 14.27 -12.07 9.71
CA GLU A 277 14.66 -10.66 9.63
C GLU A 277 13.61 -9.85 8.87
N SER A 278 13.17 -10.34 7.70
CA SER A 278 12.13 -9.69 6.91
C SER A 278 10.79 -9.67 7.63
N PHE A 279 10.42 -10.75 8.34
CA PHE A 279 9.22 -10.77 9.15
C PHE A 279 9.24 -9.69 10.24
N VAL A 280 10.35 -9.60 10.97
CA VAL A 280 10.54 -8.60 12.03
C VAL A 280 10.48 -7.19 11.47
N ASP A 281 11.18 -6.93 10.36
CA ASP A 281 11.24 -5.60 9.75
C ASP A 281 9.88 -5.15 9.22
N HIS A 282 9.20 -5.97 8.40
CA HIS A 282 7.93 -5.59 7.80
C HIS A 282 6.83 -5.42 8.87
N PHE A 283 6.75 -6.33 9.83
CA PHE A 283 5.78 -6.21 10.92
C PHE A 283 6.03 -4.94 11.73
N PHE A 284 7.28 -4.68 12.12
CA PHE A 284 7.56 -3.51 12.94
C PHE A 284 7.29 -2.21 12.16
N LYS A 285 7.80 -2.12 10.93
CA LYS A 285 7.74 -0.90 10.11
C LYS A 285 6.32 -0.56 9.68
N TYR A 286 5.56 -1.52 9.15
CA TYR A 286 4.28 -1.25 8.48
C TYR A 286 3.05 -1.58 9.33
N VAL A 287 3.20 -2.34 10.42
CA VAL A 287 2.07 -2.75 11.28
C VAL A 287 2.17 -2.11 12.66
N PHE A 288 3.34 -2.16 13.29
CA PHE A 288 3.52 -1.63 14.63
C PHE A 288 3.66 -0.11 14.68
N LEU A 289 4.61 0.48 13.92
CA LEU A 289 4.89 1.92 14.00
C LEU A 289 3.68 2.82 13.76
N PRO A 290 2.78 2.55 12.79
CA PRO A 290 1.60 3.38 12.56
C PRO A 290 0.59 3.30 13.71
N GLN A 291 0.45 2.13 14.37
CA GLN A 291 -0.59 1.87 15.38
C GLN A 291 -0.08 1.02 16.56
N PRO A 292 0.88 1.52 17.34
CA PRO A 292 1.55 0.70 18.34
C PRO A 292 0.61 0.30 19.48
N GLU A 293 -0.33 1.14 19.90
CA GLU A 293 -1.28 0.82 20.97
C GLU A 293 -2.23 -0.32 20.57
N LYS A 294 -2.67 -0.36 19.30
CA LYS A 294 -3.52 -1.43 18.76
C LYS A 294 -2.78 -2.77 18.83
N VAL A 295 -1.52 -2.78 18.38
CA VAL A 295 -0.69 -3.98 18.37
C VAL A 295 -0.37 -4.44 19.79
N LEU A 296 0.04 -3.54 20.68
CA LEU A 296 0.29 -3.85 22.08
C LEU A 296 -0.97 -4.40 22.77
N LYS A 297 -2.13 -3.80 22.53
CA LYS A 297 -3.38 -4.33 23.07
C LYS A 297 -3.66 -5.75 22.58
N TRP A 298 -3.54 -5.99 21.27
CA TRP A 298 -3.77 -7.32 20.70
C TRP A 298 -2.79 -8.37 21.25
N VAL A 299 -1.50 -8.03 21.36
CA VAL A 299 -0.47 -8.93 21.91
C VAL A 299 -0.77 -9.26 23.37
N TYR A 300 -1.14 -8.27 24.18
CA TYR A 300 -1.54 -8.49 25.57
C TYR A 300 -2.79 -9.38 25.67
N ASP A 301 -3.83 -9.10 24.89
CA ASP A 301 -5.09 -9.85 24.92
C ASP A 301 -4.90 -11.32 24.47
N ASN A 302 -3.85 -11.61 23.69
CA ASN A 302 -3.52 -12.95 23.16
C ASN A 302 -2.29 -13.63 23.80
N ARG A 303 -1.76 -13.06 24.89
CA ARG A 303 -0.51 -13.48 25.54
C ARG A 303 -0.47 -14.93 26.02
N ASP A 304 -1.61 -15.52 26.35
CA ASP A 304 -1.66 -16.84 27.00
C ASP A 304 -1.51 -18.02 26.02
N TYR A 305 -1.76 -17.81 24.71
CA TYR A 305 -1.85 -18.94 23.77
C TYR A 305 -1.31 -18.71 22.35
N LYS A 306 -1.00 -17.48 21.91
CA LYS A 306 -0.72 -17.25 20.48
C LYS A 306 0.32 -16.20 20.13
N SER A 307 0.64 -15.21 20.97
CA SER A 307 1.38 -14.01 20.54
C SER A 307 2.91 -14.08 20.55
N LEU A 308 3.54 -15.24 20.80
CA LEU A 308 5.01 -15.34 20.88
C LEU A 308 5.69 -14.81 19.60
N SER A 309 5.10 -15.10 18.44
CA SER A 309 5.62 -14.65 17.15
C SER A 309 5.60 -13.13 17.00
N LEU A 310 4.61 -12.43 17.53
CA LEU A 310 4.53 -10.95 17.48
C LEU A 310 5.27 -10.25 18.62
N THR A 311 5.57 -10.94 19.72
CA THR A 311 6.47 -10.40 20.75
C THR A 311 7.94 -10.35 20.31
N MET A 312 8.34 -11.23 19.37
CA MET A 312 9.71 -11.29 18.86
C MET A 312 10.13 -10.01 18.12
N PRO A 313 9.38 -9.48 17.13
CA PRO A 313 9.71 -8.21 16.49
C PRO A 313 9.84 -7.06 17.50
N LEU A 314 8.94 -6.98 18.49
CA LEU A 314 9.00 -5.93 19.51
C LEU A 314 10.26 -6.04 20.35
N GLY A 315 10.59 -7.25 20.82
CA GLY A 315 11.81 -7.50 21.60
C GLY A 315 13.08 -7.17 20.80
N PHE A 316 13.15 -7.60 19.54
CA PHE A 316 14.28 -7.28 18.66
C PHE A 316 14.53 -5.77 18.57
N TYR A 317 13.52 -4.98 18.18
CA TYR A 317 13.68 -3.53 18.03
C TYR A 317 13.90 -2.81 19.36
N TYR A 318 13.31 -3.30 20.46
CA TYR A 318 13.52 -2.77 21.80
C TYR A 318 14.98 -2.90 22.26
N THR A 319 15.60 -4.04 21.94
CA THR A 319 16.96 -4.37 22.30
C THR A 319 17.98 -3.58 21.48
N TYR A 320 17.85 -3.59 20.15
CA TYR A 320 18.95 -3.15 19.26
C TYR A 320 19.00 -1.65 18.96
N THR A 321 17.92 -0.88 19.15
CA THR A 321 17.95 0.57 18.81
C THR A 321 17.34 1.46 19.90
N PRO A 322 18.05 2.49 20.38
CA PRO A 322 17.50 3.44 21.36
C PRO A 322 16.24 4.17 20.87
N GLN A 323 16.17 4.44 19.56
CA GLN A 323 15.03 5.14 18.97
C GLN A 323 13.76 4.28 19.01
N SER A 324 13.84 3.01 18.61
CA SER A 324 12.68 2.12 18.66
C SER A 324 12.27 1.80 20.09
N ARG A 325 13.25 1.68 21.01
CA ARG A 325 12.98 1.55 22.44
C ARG A 325 12.11 2.69 22.97
N LYS A 326 12.49 3.93 22.65
CA LYS A 326 11.73 5.12 23.02
C LYS A 326 10.30 5.07 22.47
N ILE A 327 10.13 4.71 21.20
CA ILE A 327 8.81 4.59 20.56
C ILE A 327 7.93 3.56 21.29
N ILE A 328 8.50 2.39 21.61
CA ILE A 328 7.80 1.32 22.33
C ILE A 328 7.43 1.77 23.75
N ASP A 329 8.35 2.38 24.49
CA ASP A 329 8.11 2.89 25.85
C ASP A 329 6.99 3.95 25.87
N GLU A 330 7.01 4.88 24.92
CA GLU A 330 5.99 5.91 24.78
C GLU A 330 4.62 5.33 24.43
N ALA A 331 4.58 4.32 23.55
CA ALA A 331 3.34 3.61 23.23
C ALA A 331 2.78 2.85 24.44
N ILE A 332 3.64 2.16 25.21
CA ILE A 332 3.25 1.48 26.44
C ILE A 332 2.67 2.50 27.44
N ALA A 333 3.29 3.66 27.60
CA ALA A 333 2.83 4.70 28.51
C ALA A 333 1.46 5.29 28.13
N ARG A 334 1.07 5.23 26.85
CA ARG A 334 -0.23 5.68 26.34
C ARG A 334 -1.35 4.65 26.50
N LEU A 335 -1.03 3.40 26.85
CA LEU A 335 -2.05 2.37 27.11
C LEU A 335 -2.92 2.77 28.31
N ASP A 336 -4.23 2.64 28.18
CA ASP A 336 -5.22 3.02 29.19
C ASP A 336 -5.37 2.00 30.33
N ASN A 337 -4.70 0.85 30.23
CA ASN A 337 -4.84 -0.27 31.16
C ASN A 337 -3.57 -0.47 32.01
N PRO A 338 -3.62 -0.22 33.34
CA PRO A 338 -2.46 -0.42 34.23
C PRO A 338 -1.91 -1.84 34.26
N ALA A 339 -2.75 -2.86 34.09
CA ALA A 339 -2.30 -4.25 34.04
C ALA A 339 -1.52 -4.56 32.76
N MET A 340 -1.90 -3.92 31.65
CA MET A 340 -1.19 -4.01 30.38
C MET A 340 0.16 -3.30 30.45
N GLN A 341 0.20 -2.10 31.05
CA GLN A 341 1.45 -1.39 31.31
C GLN A 341 2.40 -2.21 32.20
N ALA A 342 1.89 -2.83 33.27
CA ALA A 342 2.70 -3.68 34.15
C ALA A 342 3.26 -4.91 33.41
N TYR A 343 2.43 -5.57 32.60
CA TYR A 343 2.88 -6.69 31.76
C TYR A 343 4.01 -6.28 30.81
N TYR A 344 3.86 -5.15 30.10
CA TYR A 344 4.90 -4.70 29.18
C TYR A 344 6.17 -4.26 29.89
N LYS A 345 6.06 -3.67 31.08
CA LYS A 345 7.23 -3.37 31.90
C LYS A 345 8.05 -4.64 32.20
N GLU A 346 7.39 -5.73 32.61
CA GLU A 346 8.06 -7.02 32.83
C GLU A 346 8.69 -7.56 31.53
N MET A 347 7.98 -7.46 30.40
CA MET A 347 8.50 -7.88 29.09
C MET A 347 9.73 -7.08 28.66
N THR A 348 9.73 -5.76 28.85
CA THR A 348 10.88 -4.91 28.51
C THR A 348 12.11 -5.22 29.34
N GLU A 349 11.94 -5.57 30.63
CA GLU A 349 13.04 -6.04 31.48
C GLU A 349 13.60 -7.37 30.93
N LEU A 350 12.72 -8.31 30.55
CA LEU A 350 13.13 -9.59 29.95
C LEU A 350 13.89 -9.43 28.63
N TRP A 351 13.45 -8.54 27.74
CA TRP A 351 14.11 -8.28 26.45
C TRP A 351 15.53 -7.73 26.61
N ILE A 352 15.78 -6.93 27.65
CA ILE A 352 17.13 -6.41 27.95
C ILE A 352 18.01 -7.50 28.60
N THR A 353 17.45 -8.37 29.42
CA THR A 353 18.22 -9.35 30.21
C THR A 353 18.61 -10.65 29.48
N ASN A 354 17.97 -10.95 28.35
CA ASN A 354 18.20 -12.18 27.58
C ASN A 354 19.16 -12.01 26.39
N ASP A 355 19.79 -10.84 26.26
CA ASP A 355 20.99 -10.59 25.45
C ASP A 355 22.25 -10.94 26.24
#